data_AF-A0A4Y7QA76-F1
#
_entry.id   AF-A0A4Y7QA76-F1
#
_cell.length_a   1.000
_cell.length_b   1.000
_cell.length_c   1.000
_cell.angle_alpha   90.00
_cell.angle_beta   90.00
_cell.angle_gamma   90.00
#
_symmetry.space_group_name_H-M   'P 1'
#
loop_
_entity.id
_entity.type
_entity.pdbx_description
1 polymer ?
#
loop_
_entity_poly.entity_id
_entity_poly.type
_entity_poly.pdbx_seq_one_letter_code
_entity_poly.pdbx_strand_id
1 'polypeptide(L)'
;MTVYEMYADIDGEAIDSAEDNILNSEAAFDLASNAVKDMTRARQTIQHAHHYFQNALRTYDAIRGPLSKTIGSFGEMGRRNDYRECISFSRRAQVCLDEYFRVMEGYLYTLPEDRRADHDALKVLGLMQIQKISNLLFGGSLMTSAQRTTASVKVMISKQEKAFVHLTALAVWVQDRVPIVEQEKRLAETARNTSRRELAALWMTSLS
;
A
#
# COMPACT_ATOMS: atom_id res chain seq x y z
N MET A 1 42.76 -32.63 31.82
CA MET A 1 41.43 -32.57 31.20
C MET A 1 40.76 -33.91 31.43
N THR A 2 39.87 -33.95 32.42
CA THR A 2 39.10 -35.15 32.75
C THR A 2 37.87 -35.22 31.84
N VAL A 3 37.36 -36.44 31.61
CA VAL A 3 36.17 -36.69 30.79
C VAL A 3 34.97 -35.85 31.26
N TYR A 4 34.89 -35.55 32.56
CA TYR A 4 33.86 -34.70 33.18
C TYR A 4 33.93 -33.22 32.76
N GLU A 5 35.14 -32.66 32.62
CA GLU A 5 35.32 -31.28 32.14
C GLU A 5 34.94 -31.14 30.66
N MET A 6 35.14 -32.20 29.88
CA MET A 6 34.83 -32.23 28.46
C MET A 6 33.31 -32.33 28.19
N TYR A 7 32.55 -33.01 29.04
CA TYR A 7 31.08 -33.06 28.94
C TYR A 7 30.41 -31.75 29.40
N ALA A 8 30.95 -31.08 30.42
CA ALA A 8 30.43 -29.79 30.88
C ALA A 8 30.63 -28.66 29.84
N ASP A 9 31.71 -28.70 29.06
CA ASP A 9 31.98 -27.74 27.97
C ASP A 9 31.01 -27.93 26.78
N ILE A 10 30.68 -29.18 26.45
CA ILE A 10 29.77 -29.52 25.33
C ILE A 10 28.32 -29.11 25.66
N ASP A 11 27.90 -29.28 26.92
CA ASP A 11 26.56 -28.85 27.36
C ASP A 11 26.44 -27.32 27.40
N GLY A 12 27.52 -26.60 27.73
CA GLY A 12 27.59 -25.14 27.68
C GLY A 12 27.44 -24.59 26.25
N GLU A 13 28.23 -25.11 25.30
CA GLU A 13 28.18 -24.68 23.89
C GLU A 13 26.81 -24.97 23.24
N ALA A 14 26.17 -26.10 23.59
CA ALA A 14 24.83 -26.44 23.12
C ALA A 14 23.76 -25.49 23.68
N ILE A 15 23.87 -25.07 24.94
CA ILE A 15 22.97 -24.10 25.56
C ILE A 15 23.15 -22.71 24.92
N ASP A 16 24.39 -22.24 24.78
CA ASP A 16 24.69 -20.93 24.17
C ASP A 16 24.15 -20.86 22.73
N SER A 17 24.35 -21.93 21.94
CA SER A 17 23.79 -22.01 20.58
C SER A 17 22.25 -22.01 20.56
N ALA A 18 21.61 -22.68 21.53
CA ALA A 18 20.16 -22.68 21.65
C ALA A 18 19.60 -21.31 22.07
N GLU A 19 20.32 -20.57 22.92
CA GLU A 19 19.98 -19.18 23.29
C GLU A 19 20.07 -18.24 22.08
N ASP A 20 21.14 -18.34 21.28
CA ASP A 20 21.28 -17.60 20.01
C ASP A 20 20.14 -17.92 19.04
N ASN A 21 19.76 -19.19 18.93
CA ASN A 21 18.65 -19.62 18.09
C ASN A 21 17.31 -19.02 18.54
N ILE A 22 17.08 -18.90 19.87
CA ILE A 22 15.90 -18.21 20.39
C ILE A 22 15.91 -16.74 20.00
N LEU A 23 17.01 -16.03 20.25
CA LEU A 23 17.15 -14.61 19.91
C LEU A 23 16.84 -14.36 18.43
N ASN A 24 17.39 -15.19 17.54
CA ASN A 24 17.14 -15.12 16.10
C ASN A 24 15.66 -15.42 15.76
N SER A 25 15.06 -16.44 16.38
CA SER A 25 13.66 -16.80 16.16
C SER A 25 12.67 -15.74 16.66
N GLU A 26 13.02 -15.04 17.75
CA GLU A 26 12.24 -13.92 18.29
C GLU A 26 12.31 -12.71 17.37
N ALA A 27 13.51 -12.34 16.93
CA ALA A 27 13.70 -11.27 15.96
C ALA A 27 12.93 -11.54 14.64
N ALA A 28 12.97 -12.78 14.15
CA ALA A 28 12.22 -13.19 12.96
C ALA A 28 10.70 -13.10 13.17
N PHE A 29 10.19 -13.50 14.33
CA PHE A 29 8.78 -13.38 14.68
C PHE A 29 8.32 -11.92 14.76
N ASP A 30 9.14 -11.04 15.34
CA ASP A 30 8.83 -9.61 15.45
C ASP A 30 8.81 -8.95 14.07
N LEU A 31 9.78 -9.27 13.21
CA LEU A 31 9.81 -8.82 11.83
C LEU A 31 8.55 -9.26 11.06
N ALA A 32 8.19 -10.55 11.14
CA ALA A 32 7.00 -11.08 10.49
C ALA A 32 5.70 -10.46 11.06
N SER A 33 5.66 -10.19 12.36
CA SER A 33 4.52 -9.53 13.02
C SER A 33 4.35 -8.09 12.54
N ASN A 34 5.44 -7.36 12.34
CA ASN A 34 5.40 -6.01 11.77
C ASN A 34 4.99 -6.04 10.31
N ALA A 35 5.50 -6.98 9.52
CA ALA A 35 5.10 -7.17 8.13
C ALA A 35 3.59 -7.40 7.97
N VAL A 36 2.97 -8.21 8.84
CA VAL A 36 1.50 -8.40 8.82
C VAL A 36 0.75 -7.10 9.13
N LYS A 37 1.20 -6.33 10.12
CA LYS A 37 0.57 -5.04 10.48
C LYS A 37 0.65 -4.05 9.32
N ASP A 38 1.84 -3.91 8.73
CA ASP A 38 2.10 -2.98 7.64
C ASP A 38 1.33 -3.38 6.39
N MET A 39 1.37 -4.65 5.97
CA MET A 39 0.60 -5.11 4.80
C MET A 39 -0.91 -4.99 5.00
N THR A 40 -1.40 -5.24 6.21
CA THR A 40 -2.82 -5.03 6.53
C THR A 40 -3.20 -3.55 6.40
N ARG A 41 -2.34 -2.65 6.88
CA ARG A 41 -2.54 -1.20 6.78
C ARG A 41 -2.47 -0.74 5.32
N ALA A 42 -1.48 -1.20 4.56
CA ALA A 42 -1.33 -0.93 3.14
C ALA A 42 -2.57 -1.39 2.36
N ARG A 43 -3.12 -2.58 2.69
CA ARG A 43 -4.36 -3.10 2.09
C ARG A 43 -5.53 -2.16 2.33
N GLN A 44 -5.75 -1.78 3.60
CA GLN A 44 -6.87 -0.92 3.96
C GLN A 44 -6.76 0.46 3.29
N THR A 45 -5.57 1.05 3.28
CA THR A 45 -5.37 2.39 2.73
C THR A 45 -5.50 2.39 1.22
N ILE A 46 -4.94 1.41 0.51
CA ILE A 46 -5.09 1.34 -0.95
C ILE A 46 -6.52 1.01 -1.38
N GLN A 47 -7.25 0.19 -0.63
CA GLN A 47 -8.68 -0.09 -0.87
C GLN A 47 -9.54 1.14 -0.62
N HIS A 48 -9.28 1.91 0.43
CA HIS A 48 -9.95 3.18 0.66
C HIS A 48 -9.62 4.20 -0.44
N ALA A 49 -8.36 4.28 -0.87
CA ALA A 49 -7.96 5.13 -1.98
C ALA A 49 -8.74 4.76 -3.25
N HIS A 50 -8.81 3.46 -3.56
CA HIS A 50 -9.57 2.94 -4.70
C HIS A 50 -11.05 3.28 -4.61
N HIS A 51 -11.69 3.03 -3.47
CA HIS A 51 -13.10 3.34 -3.25
C HIS A 51 -13.42 4.83 -3.41
N TYR A 52 -12.66 5.72 -2.76
CA TYR A 52 -12.87 7.15 -2.89
C TYR A 52 -12.61 7.63 -4.31
N PHE A 53 -11.56 7.12 -4.96
CA PHE A 53 -11.28 7.52 -6.33
C PHE A 53 -12.38 7.05 -7.27
N GLN A 54 -12.85 5.81 -7.14
CA GLN A 54 -13.98 5.28 -7.91
C GLN A 54 -15.25 6.14 -7.75
N ASN A 55 -15.57 6.58 -6.53
CA ASN A 55 -16.69 7.50 -6.30
C ASN A 55 -16.44 8.85 -6.98
N ALA A 56 -15.21 9.39 -6.91
CA ALA A 56 -14.85 10.60 -7.62
C ALA A 56 -15.04 10.47 -9.14
N LEU A 57 -14.67 9.33 -9.73
CA LEU A 57 -14.89 9.02 -11.15
C LEU A 57 -16.38 8.95 -11.48
N ARG A 58 -17.17 8.21 -10.70
CA ARG A 58 -18.62 8.06 -10.91
C ARG A 58 -19.34 9.41 -10.85
N THR A 59 -19.05 10.23 -9.84
CA THR A 59 -19.64 11.57 -9.73
C THR A 59 -19.17 12.45 -10.89
N TYR A 60 -17.90 12.38 -11.29
CA TYR A 60 -17.38 13.11 -12.45
C TYR A 60 -18.09 12.71 -13.75
N ASP A 61 -18.31 11.42 -13.98
CA ASP A 61 -19.02 10.91 -15.16
C ASP A 61 -20.50 11.33 -15.15
N ALA A 62 -21.14 11.36 -13.98
CA ALA A 62 -22.50 11.89 -13.82
C ALA A 62 -22.58 13.38 -14.19
N ILE A 63 -21.60 14.19 -13.79
CA ILE A 63 -21.52 15.61 -14.16
C ILE A 63 -21.32 15.79 -15.67
N ARG A 64 -20.52 14.92 -16.29
CA ARG A 64 -20.24 14.97 -17.73
C ARG A 64 -21.44 14.51 -18.58
N GLY A 65 -22.25 13.59 -18.05
CA GLY A 65 -23.41 12.99 -18.72
C GLY A 65 -23.05 12.03 -19.86
N PRO A 66 -24.04 11.30 -20.44
CA PRO A 66 -23.84 10.29 -21.50
C PRO A 66 -23.35 10.85 -22.84
N LEU A 67 -23.27 12.18 -22.97
CA LEU A 67 -23.01 12.84 -24.22
C LEU A 67 -21.84 13.81 -24.09
N SER A 68 -20.86 13.57 -24.94
CA SER A 68 -19.88 14.47 -25.54
C SER A 68 -20.44 15.83 -26.05
N LYS A 69 -21.62 16.29 -25.62
CA LYS A 69 -22.23 17.54 -26.10
C LYS A 69 -21.80 18.70 -25.23
N THR A 70 -20.70 19.29 -25.68
CA THR A 70 -20.38 20.71 -25.55
C THR A 70 -20.14 21.19 -24.11
N ILE A 71 -18.85 21.32 -23.79
CA ILE A 71 -18.34 22.16 -22.69
C ILE A 71 -18.87 23.58 -22.95
N GLY A 72 -20.08 23.92 -22.50
CA GLY A 72 -20.62 25.26 -22.79
C GLY A 72 -22.05 25.63 -22.38
N SER A 73 -22.98 24.70 -22.12
CA SER A 73 -24.42 25.09 -22.15
C SER A 73 -25.29 24.84 -20.89
N PHE A 74 -24.73 24.58 -19.70
CA PHE A 74 -25.51 24.48 -18.46
C PHE A 74 -24.91 25.30 -17.32
N GLY A 75 -25.75 25.89 -16.46
CA GLY A 75 -25.37 26.90 -15.45
C GLY A 75 -24.07 26.60 -14.70
N GLU A 76 -23.11 27.53 -14.79
CA GLU A 76 -21.74 27.38 -14.27
C GLU A 76 -21.69 27.18 -12.75
N MET A 77 -22.65 27.76 -12.01
CA MET A 77 -22.71 27.70 -10.55
C MET A 77 -23.03 26.29 -10.01
N GLY A 78 -23.96 25.58 -10.66
CA GLY A 78 -24.36 24.21 -10.27
C GLY A 78 -23.22 23.23 -10.51
N ARG A 79 -22.63 23.25 -11.72
CA ARG A 79 -21.47 22.40 -12.06
C ARG A 79 -20.30 22.64 -11.11
N ARG A 80 -20.02 23.88 -10.71
CA ARG A 80 -18.91 24.17 -9.78
C ARG A 80 -19.11 23.50 -8.41
N ASN A 81 -20.36 23.36 -7.94
CA ASN A 81 -20.64 22.64 -6.70
C ASN A 81 -20.49 21.13 -6.88
N ASP A 82 -20.94 20.56 -7.99
CA ASP A 82 -20.79 19.12 -8.25
C ASP A 82 -19.30 18.72 -8.36
N TYR A 83 -18.47 19.57 -8.98
CA TYR A 83 -17.03 19.35 -9.02
C TYR A 83 -16.36 19.40 -7.63
N ARG A 84 -16.90 20.16 -6.66
CA ARG A 84 -16.34 20.20 -5.29
C ARG A 84 -16.45 18.85 -4.61
N GLU A 85 -17.55 18.13 -4.83
CA GLU A 85 -17.73 16.79 -4.27
C GLU A 85 -16.73 15.81 -4.89
N CYS A 86 -16.57 15.82 -6.21
CA CYS A 86 -15.56 14.97 -6.87
C CYS A 86 -14.14 15.28 -6.38
N ILE A 87 -13.79 16.55 -6.20
CA ILE A 87 -12.49 16.98 -5.66
C ILE A 87 -12.32 16.49 -4.22
N SER A 88 -13.37 16.54 -3.41
CA SER A 88 -13.34 16.05 -2.02
C SER A 88 -13.00 14.56 -1.97
N PHE A 89 -13.67 13.73 -2.79
CA PHE A 89 -13.36 12.31 -2.90
C PHE A 89 -11.94 12.05 -3.43
N SER A 90 -11.55 12.75 -4.50
CA SER A 90 -10.20 12.67 -5.07
C SER A 90 -9.10 13.03 -4.05
N ARG A 91 -9.32 14.05 -3.21
CA ARG A 91 -8.39 14.41 -2.12
C ARG A 91 -8.31 13.32 -1.06
N ARG A 92 -9.45 12.77 -0.62
CA ARG A 92 -9.45 11.64 0.34
C ARG A 92 -8.72 10.43 -0.23
N ALA A 93 -8.92 10.15 -1.52
CA ALA A 93 -8.21 9.08 -2.21
C ALA A 93 -6.69 9.32 -2.20
N GLN A 94 -6.24 10.54 -2.51
CA GLN A 94 -4.83 10.91 -2.49
C GLN A 94 -4.20 10.71 -1.10
N VAL A 95 -4.87 11.16 -0.03
CA VAL A 95 -4.37 10.97 1.34
C VAL A 95 -4.20 9.49 1.68
N CYS A 96 -5.15 8.65 1.28
CA CYS A 96 -5.05 7.20 1.47
C CYS A 96 -3.92 6.58 0.63
N LEU A 97 -3.70 7.07 -0.60
CA LEU A 97 -2.60 6.63 -1.46
C LEU A 97 -1.23 7.05 -0.89
N ASP A 98 -1.11 8.26 -0.35
CA ASP A 98 0.12 8.74 0.28
C ASP A 98 0.49 7.88 1.49
N GLU A 99 -0.51 7.50 2.28
CA GLU A 99 -0.33 6.59 3.40
C GLU A 99 0.07 5.17 2.95
N TYR A 100 -0.50 4.67 1.85
CA TYR A 100 -0.04 3.43 1.23
C TYR A 100 1.46 3.50 0.87
N PHE A 101 1.90 4.59 0.22
CA PHE A 101 3.32 4.75 -0.11
C PHE A 101 4.23 4.80 1.12
N ARG A 102 3.80 5.50 2.17
CA ARG A 102 4.56 5.58 3.43
C ARG A 102 4.75 4.19 4.06
N VAL A 103 3.72 3.35 4.05
CA VAL A 103 3.79 2.00 4.62
C VAL A 103 4.60 1.06 3.74
N MET A 104 4.46 1.16 2.41
CA MET A 104 5.14 0.28 1.45
C MET A 104 6.61 0.59 1.24
N GLU A 105 7.11 1.74 1.69
CA GLU A 105 8.50 2.16 1.49
C GLU A 105 9.51 1.10 1.96
N GLY A 106 9.27 0.51 3.14
CA GLY A 106 10.10 -0.56 3.70
C GLY A 106 9.96 -1.91 2.97
N TYR A 107 8.98 -2.08 2.10
CA TYR A 107 8.63 -3.35 1.45
C TYR A 107 8.71 -3.29 -0.08
N LEU A 108 9.24 -2.20 -0.66
CA LEU A 108 9.32 -2.07 -2.12
C LEU A 108 10.08 -3.24 -2.75
N TYR A 109 11.10 -3.78 -2.07
CA TYR A 109 11.87 -4.95 -2.53
C TYR A 109 11.01 -6.21 -2.73
N THR A 110 9.83 -6.29 -2.10
CA THR A 110 8.90 -7.40 -2.25
C THR A 110 7.99 -7.26 -3.48
N LEU A 111 7.93 -6.06 -4.09
CA LEU A 111 7.12 -5.83 -5.28
C LEU A 111 7.79 -6.47 -6.50
N PRO A 112 7.07 -7.29 -7.29
CA PRO A 112 7.54 -7.71 -8.60
C PRO A 112 7.65 -6.49 -9.54
N GLU A 113 8.43 -6.64 -10.61
CA GLU A 113 8.83 -5.55 -11.50
C GLU A 113 7.63 -4.79 -12.10
N ASP A 114 6.59 -5.51 -12.51
CA ASP A 114 5.34 -4.95 -13.02
C ASP A 114 4.62 -4.07 -11.98
N ARG A 115 4.56 -4.52 -10.72
CA ARG A 115 3.92 -3.76 -9.64
C ARG A 115 4.78 -2.59 -9.16
N ARG A 116 6.10 -2.72 -9.24
CA ARG A 116 6.99 -1.59 -9.01
C ARG A 116 6.76 -0.49 -10.05
N ALA A 117 6.59 -0.85 -11.32
CA ALA A 117 6.23 0.11 -12.36
C ALA A 117 4.86 0.77 -12.10
N ASP A 118 3.86 0.01 -11.64
CA ASP A 118 2.54 0.56 -11.25
C ASP A 118 2.66 1.56 -10.08
N HIS A 119 3.47 1.21 -9.06
CA HIS A 119 3.75 2.06 -7.91
C HIS A 119 4.41 3.38 -8.32
N ASP A 120 5.45 3.32 -9.16
CA ASP A 120 6.17 4.51 -9.61
C ASP A 120 5.30 5.37 -10.53
N ALA A 121 4.50 4.74 -11.40
CA ALA A 121 3.51 5.43 -12.21
C ALA A 121 2.49 6.19 -11.35
N LEU A 122 1.98 5.59 -10.27
CA LEU A 122 1.07 6.28 -9.36
C LEU A 122 1.72 7.43 -8.60
N LYS A 123 3.00 7.32 -8.20
CA LYS A 123 3.73 8.43 -7.59
C LYS A 123 3.79 9.64 -8.53
N VAL A 124 4.00 9.41 -9.83
CA VAL A 124 4.06 10.47 -10.83
C VAL A 124 2.67 11.03 -11.18
N LEU A 125 1.68 10.14 -11.31
CA LEU A 125 0.33 10.54 -11.72
C LEU A 125 -0.42 11.26 -10.59
N GLY A 126 -0.43 10.65 -9.40
CA GLY A 126 -1.36 10.98 -8.31
C GLY A 126 -2.83 10.75 -8.68
N LEU A 127 -3.74 11.17 -7.81
CA LEU A 127 -5.20 11.01 -7.95
C LEU A 127 -5.95 12.35 -8.02
N MET A 128 -5.22 13.47 -8.20
CA MET A 128 -5.77 14.84 -8.15
C MET A 128 -6.14 15.42 -9.54
N GLN A 129 -6.32 14.58 -10.56
CA GLN A 129 -6.63 15.02 -11.93
C GLN A 129 -7.97 15.77 -12.00
N ILE A 130 -8.97 15.35 -11.23
CA ILE A 130 -10.29 16.01 -11.16
C ILE A 130 -10.17 17.47 -10.71
N GLN A 131 -9.30 17.76 -9.72
CA GLN A 131 -9.05 19.13 -9.30
C GLN A 131 -8.38 19.94 -10.42
N LYS A 132 -7.44 19.35 -11.15
CA LYS A 132 -6.81 20.00 -12.31
C LYS A 132 -7.83 20.29 -13.41
N ILE A 133 -8.76 19.37 -13.67
CA ILE A 133 -9.88 19.57 -14.62
C ILE A 133 -10.76 20.73 -14.18
N SER A 134 -11.19 20.75 -12.91
CA SER A 134 -12.00 21.86 -12.37
C SER A 134 -11.28 23.20 -12.50
N ASN A 135 -9.98 23.26 -12.24
CA ASN A 135 -9.19 24.49 -12.38
C ASN A 135 -9.07 24.92 -13.85
N LEU A 136 -8.95 23.98 -14.79
CA LEU A 136 -8.93 24.27 -16.22
C LEU A 136 -10.29 24.82 -16.72
N LEU A 137 -11.40 24.32 -16.15
CA LEU A 137 -12.75 24.72 -16.56
C LEU A 137 -13.21 26.04 -15.92
N PHE A 138 -12.83 26.30 -14.66
CA PHE A 138 -13.39 27.41 -13.87
C PHE A 138 -12.32 28.39 -13.31
N GLY A 139 -11.04 28.14 -13.53
CA GLY A 139 -9.92 28.87 -12.92
C GLY A 139 -9.56 30.22 -13.57
N GLY A 140 -10.36 30.72 -14.51
CA GLY A 140 -10.31 32.14 -14.92
C GLY A 140 -9.12 32.60 -15.76
N SER A 141 -8.32 31.72 -16.40
CA SER A 141 -7.25 32.19 -17.28
C SER A 141 -7.79 32.69 -18.63
N LEU A 142 -7.86 34.02 -18.75
CA LEU A 142 -8.31 34.85 -19.89
C LEU A 142 -7.57 34.61 -21.24
N MET A 143 -6.67 33.62 -21.36
CA MET A 143 -5.73 33.53 -22.50
C MET A 143 -5.64 32.14 -23.16
N THR A 144 -6.47 31.17 -22.78
CA THR A 144 -6.49 29.87 -23.47
C THR A 144 -7.70 29.73 -24.39
N SER A 145 -7.46 29.66 -25.70
CA SER A 145 -8.48 29.30 -26.69
C SER A 145 -9.21 28.02 -26.25
N ALA A 146 -10.53 27.95 -26.40
CA ALA A 146 -11.37 26.81 -26.00
C ALA A 146 -10.82 25.43 -26.45
N GLN A 147 -10.10 25.41 -27.58
CA GLN A 147 -9.44 24.23 -28.13
C GLN A 147 -8.27 23.71 -27.26
N ARG A 148 -7.46 24.60 -26.66
CA ARG A 148 -6.38 24.22 -25.73
C ARG A 148 -6.94 23.69 -24.41
N THR A 149 -7.98 24.33 -23.86
CA THR A 149 -8.66 23.86 -22.64
C THR A 149 -9.23 22.46 -22.84
N THR A 150 -9.88 22.22 -23.99
CA THR A 150 -10.43 20.90 -24.34
C THR A 150 -9.34 19.83 -24.45
N ALA A 151 -8.21 20.14 -25.09
CA ALA A 151 -7.09 19.21 -25.18
C ALA A 151 -6.50 18.87 -23.81
N SER A 152 -6.25 19.88 -22.96
CA SER A 152 -5.73 19.69 -21.60
C SER A 152 -6.66 18.86 -20.72
N VAL A 153 -7.98 19.09 -20.82
CA VAL A 153 -8.99 18.29 -20.09
C VAL A 153 -8.95 16.83 -20.55
N LYS A 154 -8.87 16.55 -21.87
CA LYS A 154 -8.73 15.18 -22.39
C LYS A 154 -7.49 14.47 -21.85
N VAL A 155 -6.36 15.18 -21.77
CA VAL A 155 -5.12 14.62 -21.18
C VAL A 155 -5.32 14.28 -19.71
N MET A 156 -5.99 15.14 -18.93
CA MET A 156 -6.26 14.84 -17.51
C MET A 156 -7.18 13.63 -17.32
N ILE A 157 -8.21 13.49 -18.16
CA ILE A 157 -9.09 12.31 -18.16
C ILE A 157 -8.29 11.03 -18.45
N SER A 158 -7.44 11.04 -19.47
CA SER A 158 -6.59 9.87 -19.77
C SER A 158 -5.62 9.54 -18.62
N LYS A 159 -5.05 10.55 -17.96
CA LYS A 159 -4.20 10.34 -16.77
C LYS A 159 -4.99 9.74 -15.60
N GLN A 160 -6.23 10.17 -15.41
CA GLN A 160 -7.13 9.66 -14.38
C GLN A 160 -7.48 8.19 -14.61
N GLU A 161 -7.79 7.80 -15.84
CA GLU A 161 -8.04 6.41 -16.23
C GLU A 161 -6.80 5.54 -15.97
N LYS A 162 -5.61 6.01 -16.39
CA LYS A 162 -4.34 5.30 -16.14
C LYS A 162 -4.07 5.15 -14.65
N ALA A 163 -4.26 6.20 -13.87
CA ALA A 163 -4.09 6.15 -12.41
C ALA A 163 -5.04 5.12 -11.78
N PHE A 164 -6.29 5.03 -12.25
CA PHE A 164 -7.24 4.03 -11.76
C PHE A 164 -6.79 2.59 -12.06
N VAL A 165 -6.21 2.35 -13.25
CA VAL A 165 -5.66 1.03 -13.61
C VAL A 165 -4.53 0.63 -12.67
N HIS A 166 -3.51 1.48 -12.50
CA HIS A 166 -2.39 1.20 -11.61
C HIS A 166 -2.83 1.03 -10.15
N LEU A 167 -3.76 1.87 -9.69
CA LEU A 167 -4.32 1.79 -8.34
C LEU A 167 -5.04 0.46 -8.10
N THR A 168 -5.82 -0.01 -9.08
CA THR A 168 -6.50 -1.31 -9.02
C THR A 168 -5.49 -2.45 -8.96
N ALA A 169 -4.48 -2.40 -9.82
CA ALA A 169 -3.45 -3.44 -9.90
C ALA A 169 -2.68 -3.61 -8.58
N LEU A 170 -2.27 -2.49 -7.96
CA LEU A 170 -1.65 -2.52 -6.64
C LEU A 170 -2.62 -2.97 -5.55
N ALA A 171 -3.89 -2.54 -5.59
CA ALA A 171 -4.87 -2.96 -4.58
C ALA A 171 -5.08 -4.48 -4.58
N VAL A 172 -5.15 -5.09 -5.77
CA VAL A 172 -5.23 -6.55 -5.95
C VAL A 172 -3.97 -7.22 -5.43
N TRP A 173 -2.78 -6.73 -5.81
CA TRP A 173 -1.53 -7.34 -5.34
C TRP A 173 -1.40 -7.32 -3.81
N VAL A 174 -1.72 -6.19 -3.16
CA VAL A 174 -1.64 -6.10 -1.70
C VAL A 174 -2.67 -7.02 -1.04
N GLN A 175 -3.89 -7.12 -1.61
CA GLN A 175 -4.91 -8.05 -1.15
C GLN A 175 -4.39 -9.50 -1.14
N ASP A 176 -3.70 -9.90 -2.21
CA ASP A 176 -3.16 -11.25 -2.38
C ASP A 176 -1.90 -11.49 -1.54
N ARG A 177 -1.17 -10.42 -1.17
CA ARG A 177 0.06 -10.53 -0.36
C ARG A 177 -0.23 -10.74 1.13
N VAL A 178 -1.35 -10.23 1.66
CA VAL A 178 -1.68 -10.34 3.10
C VAL A 178 -1.70 -11.79 3.61
N PRO A 179 -2.39 -12.75 2.97
CA PRO A 179 -2.38 -14.14 3.42
C PRO A 179 -0.98 -14.77 3.45
N ILE A 180 -0.08 -14.34 2.56
CA ILE A 180 1.28 -14.87 2.50
C ILE A 180 2.10 -14.40 3.71
N VAL A 181 2.05 -13.10 4.04
CA VAL A 181 2.76 -12.60 5.23
C VAL A 181 2.13 -13.10 6.54
N GLU A 182 0.82 -13.35 6.56
CA GLU A 182 0.18 -14.03 7.69
C GLU A 182 0.69 -15.46 7.87
N GLN A 183 0.90 -16.19 6.78
CA GLN A 183 1.47 -17.52 6.82
C GLN A 183 2.95 -17.51 7.26
N GLU A 184 3.75 -16.57 6.75
CA GLU A 184 5.14 -16.36 7.18
C GLU A 184 5.21 -16.10 8.70
N LYS A 185 4.31 -15.29 9.25
CA LYS A 185 4.19 -15.08 10.70
C LYS A 185 3.88 -16.37 11.46
N ARG A 186 2.94 -17.20 10.99
CA ARG A 186 2.60 -18.48 11.65
C ARG A 186 3.78 -19.45 11.66
N LEU A 187 4.56 -19.47 10.59
CA LEU A 187 5.78 -20.28 10.51
C LEU A 187 6.84 -19.76 11.50
N ALA A 188 7.06 -18.44 11.55
CA ALA A 188 7.97 -17.83 12.52
C ALA A 188 7.54 -18.08 13.97
N GLU A 189 6.23 -18.06 14.25
CA GLU A 189 5.69 -18.38 15.57
C GLU A 189 5.96 -19.85 15.95
N THR A 190 5.78 -20.76 15.01
CA THR A 190 6.06 -22.18 15.21
C THR A 190 7.55 -22.40 15.49
N ALA A 191 8.43 -21.80 14.68
CA ALA A 191 9.88 -21.88 14.87
C ALA A 191 10.31 -21.34 16.24
N ARG A 192 9.83 -20.14 16.62
CA ARG A 192 10.10 -19.55 17.94
C ARG A 192 9.66 -20.46 19.08
N ASN A 193 8.47 -21.05 18.98
CA ASN A 193 7.96 -21.94 20.02
C ASN A 193 8.75 -23.26 20.09
N THR A 194 9.25 -23.75 18.96
CA THR A 194 10.14 -24.92 18.91
C THR A 194 11.49 -24.61 19.57
N SER A 195 12.16 -23.53 19.20
CA SER A 195 13.46 -23.14 19.79
C SER A 195 13.36 -22.95 21.31
N ARG A 196 12.27 -22.35 21.80
CA ARG A 196 12.00 -22.23 23.24
C ARG A 196 11.85 -23.57 23.95
N ARG A 197 11.21 -24.56 23.30
CA ARG A 197 11.06 -25.91 23.86
C ARG A 197 12.39 -26.67 23.86
N GLU A 198 13.20 -26.50 22.83
CA GLU A 198 14.53 -27.11 22.72
C GLU A 198 15.46 -26.60 23.82
N LEU A 199 15.55 -25.28 24.04
CA LEU A 199 16.34 -24.73 25.15
C LEU A 199 15.83 -25.24 26.51
N ALA A 200 14.52 -25.25 26.72
CA ALA A 200 13.95 -25.75 27.97
C ALA A 200 14.29 -27.24 28.20
N ALA A 201 14.32 -28.06 27.15
CA ALA A 201 14.72 -29.46 27.24
C ALA A 201 16.21 -29.62 27.58
N LEU A 202 17.08 -28.79 26.97
CA LEU A 202 18.51 -28.77 27.29
C LEU A 202 18.76 -28.40 28.76
N TRP A 203 18.09 -27.37 29.26
CA TRP A 203 18.18 -26.97 30.67
C TRP A 203 17.67 -28.04 31.63
N MET A 204 16.58 -28.74 31.28
CA MET A 204 16.09 -29.84 32.12
C MET A 204 17.05 -31.03 32.16
N THR A 205 17.81 -31.26 31.08
CA THR A 205 18.77 -32.35 30.99
C THR A 205 20.10 -32.00 31.67
N SER A 206 20.52 -30.73 31.64
CA SER A 206 21.72 -30.28 32.33
C SER A 206 21.56 -30.14 33.85
N LEU A 207 20.31 -30.03 34.33
CA LEU A 207 19.97 -29.98 35.76
C LEU A 207 19.73 -31.36 36.41
N SER A 208 19.61 -32.43 35.61
CA SER A 208 19.32 -33.80 36.06
C SER A 208 20.58 -34.64 36.22
#